data_AF-A0A2E4W6T2-F1
#
_entry.id   AF-A0A2E4W6T2-F1
#
_cell.length_a   1.000
_cell.length_b   1.000
_cell.length_c   1.000
_cell.angle_alpha   90.00
_cell.angle_beta   90.00
_cell.angle_gamma   90.00
#
_symmetry.space_group_name_H-M   'P 1'
#
loop_
_entity.id
_entity.type
_entity.pdbx_description
1 polymer ?
#
loop_
_entity_poly.entity_id
_entity_poly.type
_entity_poly.pdbx_seq_one_letter_code
_entity_poly.pdbx_strand_id
1 'polypeptide(L)'
;MKRFDLYQILLSKEEIDTINEMGWGEETNKVVPKAGVMLKNGLNGSKKFESSDKQYYTLTANTTCDNLDKVFDTFNNHGEHFVKLSELMRSASAGDLIHNVDDDKWYMIDMFGFGEVEV
;
A
#
# COMPACT_ATOMS: atom_id res chain seq x y z
N MET A 1 20.98 -8.28 -1.81
CA MET A 1 19.51 -8.32 -1.63
C MET A 1 19.14 -8.04 -0.19
N LYS A 2 18.07 -7.28 -0.01
CA LYS A 2 17.41 -6.97 1.26
C LYS A 2 15.99 -7.53 1.26
N ARG A 3 15.40 -7.74 2.44
CA ARG A 3 14.01 -8.16 2.58
C ARG A 3 13.06 -6.96 2.54
N PHE A 4 11.99 -7.10 1.78
CA PHE A 4 10.95 -6.07 1.65
C PHE A 4 9.56 -6.67 1.84
N ASP A 5 8.73 -5.95 2.59
CA ASP A 5 7.34 -6.29 2.86
C ASP A 5 6.41 -5.28 2.16
N LEU A 6 5.36 -5.77 1.49
CA LEU A 6 4.32 -4.96 0.84
C LEU A 6 3.09 -4.84 1.74
N TYR A 7 2.73 -3.60 2.04
CA TYR A 7 1.57 -3.26 2.83
C TYR A 7 0.55 -2.51 1.95
N GLN A 8 -0.68 -3.02 1.91
CA GLN A 8 -1.77 -2.46 1.10
C GLN A 8 -3.01 -2.21 1.94
N ILE A 9 -3.82 -1.24 1.52
CA ILE A 9 -5.16 -1.05 2.09
C ILE A 9 -6.09 -2.06 1.42
N LEU A 10 -6.63 -2.98 2.22
CA LEU A 10 -7.58 -3.99 1.75
C LEU A 10 -8.99 -3.61 2.21
N LEU A 11 -9.89 -3.42 1.24
CA LEU A 11 -11.31 -3.19 1.50
C LEU A 11 -12.04 -4.53 1.62
N SER A 12 -12.87 -4.67 2.65
CA SER A 12 -13.79 -5.79 2.79
C SER A 12 -14.89 -5.70 1.73
N LYS A 13 -15.64 -6.79 1.55
CA LYS A 13 -16.80 -6.79 0.66
C LYS A 13 -17.83 -5.73 1.06
N GLU A 14 -18.12 -5.62 2.35
CA GLU A 14 -19.08 -4.64 2.89
C GLU A 14 -18.61 -3.20 2.68
N GLU A 15 -17.31 -2.93 2.86
CA GLU A 15 -16.71 -1.62 2.57
C GLU A 15 -16.82 -1.29 1.07
N ILE A 16 -16.57 -2.26 0.19
CA ILE A 16 -16.72 -2.10 -1.27
C ILE A 16 -18.18 -1.83 -1.65
N ASP A 17 -19.13 -2.62 -1.11
CA ASP A 17 -20.55 -2.46 -1.37
C ASP A 17 -21.03 -1.06 -0.92
N THR A 18 -20.59 -0.61 0.25
CA THR A 18 -20.86 0.74 0.76
C THR A 18 -20.31 1.83 -0.18
N ILE A 19 -19.07 1.70 -0.65
CA ILE A 19 -18.47 2.64 -1.61
C ILE A 19 -19.23 2.64 -2.94
N ASN A 20 -19.67 1.47 -3.42
CA ASN A 20 -20.41 1.37 -4.68
C ASN A 20 -21.80 2.01 -4.59
N GLU A 21 -22.45 1.96 -3.43
CA GLU A 21 -23.75 2.58 -3.18
C GLU A 21 -23.64 4.12 -2.99
N MET A 22 -22.67 4.56 -2.18
CA MET A 22 -22.53 5.97 -1.80
C MET A 22 -21.62 6.78 -2.75
N GLY A 23 -20.83 6.11 -3.58
CA GLY A 23 -19.78 6.70 -4.39
C GLY A 23 -18.51 7.02 -3.59
N TRP A 24 -17.49 7.53 -4.29
CA TRP A 24 -16.25 8.00 -3.66
C TRP A 24 -16.42 9.46 -3.23
N GLY A 25 -16.29 9.75 -1.94
CA GLY A 25 -16.47 11.11 -1.43
C GLY A 25 -16.35 11.23 0.09
N GLU A 26 -16.48 12.45 0.59
CA GLU A 26 -16.28 12.76 2.01
C GLU A 26 -17.26 11.99 2.93
N GLU A 27 -18.54 11.88 2.55
CA GLU A 27 -19.52 11.14 3.33
C GLU A 27 -19.18 9.65 3.42
N THR A 28 -18.73 9.04 2.32
CA THR A 28 -18.25 7.65 2.30
C THR A 28 -17.01 7.49 3.17
N ASN A 29 -16.10 8.47 3.18
CA ASN A 29 -14.89 8.39 4.00
C ASN A 29 -15.18 8.43 5.51
N LYS A 30 -16.31 9.01 5.94
CA LYS A 30 -16.74 9.00 7.35
C LYS A 30 -17.19 7.61 7.80
N VAL A 31 -17.76 6.81 6.90
CA VAL A 31 -18.26 5.45 7.18
C VAL A 31 -17.24 4.36 6.83
N VAL A 32 -16.40 4.60 5.82
CA VAL A 32 -15.30 3.73 5.38
C VAL A 32 -14.00 4.53 5.38
N PRO A 33 -13.34 4.74 6.54
CA PRO A 33 -12.13 5.55 6.64
C PRO A 33 -11.00 5.11 5.72
N LYS A 34 -10.87 3.80 5.47
CA LYS A 34 -9.91 3.24 4.51
C LYS A 34 -10.02 3.83 3.11
N ALA A 35 -11.24 4.13 2.65
CA ALA A 35 -11.48 4.73 1.35
C ALA A 35 -10.86 6.13 1.26
N GLY A 36 -11.01 6.92 2.32
CA GLY A 36 -10.43 8.26 2.41
C GLY A 36 -8.90 8.23 2.39
N VAL A 37 -8.30 7.32 3.15
CA VAL A 37 -6.84 7.14 3.18
C VAL A 37 -6.33 6.62 1.84
N MET A 38 -7.02 5.65 1.22
CA MET A 38 -6.68 5.13 -0.10
C MET A 38 -6.68 6.22 -1.17
N LEU A 39 -7.71 7.09 -1.20
CA LEU A 39 -7.75 8.22 -2.13
C LEU A 39 -6.66 9.26 -1.82
N LYS A 40 -6.51 9.65 -0.54
CA LYS A 40 -5.53 10.65 -0.10
C LYS A 40 -4.12 10.23 -0.52
N ASN A 41 -3.71 9.01 -0.17
CA ASN A 41 -2.35 8.53 -0.37
C ASN A 41 -2.12 8.05 -1.80
N GLY A 42 -3.12 7.47 -2.47
CA GLY A 42 -3.02 7.11 -3.88
C GLY A 42 -2.84 8.31 -4.82
N LEU A 43 -3.45 9.45 -4.49
CA LEU A 43 -3.34 10.67 -5.31
C LEU A 43 -2.15 11.56 -4.94
N ASN A 44 -1.76 11.59 -3.67
CA ASN A 44 -0.75 12.55 -3.19
C ASN A 44 0.56 11.90 -2.73
N GLY A 45 0.58 10.57 -2.60
CA GLY A 45 1.73 9.81 -2.15
C GLY A 45 2.21 10.20 -0.75
N SER A 46 3.50 10.00 -0.53
CA SER A 46 4.26 10.29 0.68
C SER A 46 4.00 11.69 1.26
N LYS A 47 3.71 12.69 0.42
CA LYS A 47 3.49 14.08 0.83
C LYS A 47 2.28 14.30 1.72
N LYS A 48 1.31 13.40 1.70
CA LYS A 48 0.07 13.47 2.50
C LYS A 48 -0.13 12.27 3.41
N PHE A 49 0.85 11.36 3.43
CA PHE A 49 0.85 10.27 4.38
C PHE A 49 0.99 10.81 5.80
N GLU A 50 0.18 10.27 6.70
CA GLU A 50 0.29 10.50 8.14
C GLU A 50 0.56 9.15 8.80
N SER A 51 1.43 9.09 9.82
CA SER A 51 1.75 7.81 10.50
C SER A 51 0.50 7.10 11.04
N SER A 52 -0.53 7.87 11.43
CA SER A 52 -1.84 7.35 11.83
C SER A 52 -2.55 6.56 10.72
N ASP A 53 -2.26 6.80 9.45
CA ASP A 53 -2.82 6.06 8.32
C ASP A 53 -2.37 4.59 8.33
N LYS A 54 -1.21 4.29 8.94
CA LYS A 54 -0.62 2.93 8.95
C LYS A 54 -1.58 1.86 9.45
N GLN A 55 -2.47 2.21 10.37
CA GLN A 55 -3.45 1.30 10.95
C GLN A 55 -4.39 0.67 9.90
N TYR A 56 -4.53 1.31 8.73
CA TYR A 56 -5.39 0.83 7.64
C TYR A 56 -4.67 -0.10 6.66
N TYR A 57 -3.35 -0.26 6.78
CA TYR A 57 -2.53 -1.06 5.89
C TYR A 57 -2.28 -2.47 6.44
N THR A 58 -2.44 -3.46 5.58
CA THR A 58 -2.23 -4.88 5.88
C THR A 58 -1.01 -5.42 5.12
N LEU A 59 -0.19 -6.23 5.77
CA LEU A 59 0.90 -6.97 5.10
C LEU A 59 0.30 -7.98 4.11
N THR A 60 0.67 -7.88 2.84
CA THR A 60 0.05 -8.66 1.75
C THR A 60 1.02 -9.54 0.99
N ALA A 61 2.30 -9.18 0.95
CA ALA A 61 3.36 -9.96 0.32
C ALA A 61 4.72 -9.59 0.91
N ASN A 62 5.72 -10.42 0.66
CA ASN A 62 7.12 -10.09 0.90
C ASN A 62 7.99 -10.56 -0.26
N THR A 63 9.19 -9.99 -0.36
CA THR A 63 10.19 -10.36 -1.35
C THR A 63 11.61 -10.08 -0.86
N THR A 64 12.60 -10.50 -1.63
CA THR A 64 14.01 -10.19 -1.43
C THR A 64 14.57 -9.59 -2.73
N CYS A 65 15.04 -8.35 -2.67
CA CYS A 65 15.44 -7.56 -3.85
C CYS A 65 16.66 -6.66 -3.55
N ASP A 66 17.31 -6.10 -4.55
CA ASP A 66 18.47 -5.22 -4.33
C ASP A 66 18.10 -3.75 -4.10
N ASN A 67 16.97 -3.29 -4.66
CA ASN A 67 16.51 -1.91 -4.57
C ASN A 67 14.99 -1.82 -4.77
N LEU A 68 14.41 -0.63 -4.52
CA LEU A 68 12.97 -0.40 -4.58
C LEU A 68 12.38 -0.57 -5.99
N ASP A 69 13.12 -0.25 -7.05
CA ASP A 69 12.66 -0.46 -8.43
C ASP A 69 12.40 -1.95 -8.69
N LYS A 70 13.34 -2.81 -8.27
CA LYS A 70 13.19 -4.26 -8.37
C LYS A 70 12.07 -4.80 -7.47
N VAL A 71 11.86 -4.20 -6.31
CA VAL A 71 10.73 -4.54 -5.43
C VAL A 71 9.40 -4.29 -6.15
N PHE A 72 9.25 -3.11 -6.75
CA PHE A 72 8.04 -2.75 -7.49
C PHE A 72 7.78 -3.67 -8.69
N ASP A 73 8.82 -3.94 -9.49
CA ASP A 73 8.74 -4.88 -10.60
C ASP A 73 8.33 -6.29 -10.12
N THR A 74 8.92 -6.76 -9.00
CA THR A 74 8.70 -8.11 -8.48
C THR A 74 7.29 -8.27 -7.93
N PHE A 75 6.77 -7.29 -7.19
CA PHE A 75 5.40 -7.33 -6.67
C PHE A 75 4.34 -7.28 -7.79
N ASN A 76 4.65 -6.70 -8.94
CA ASN A 76 3.73 -6.62 -10.08
C ASN A 76 3.83 -7.78 -11.07
N ASN A 77 5.01 -8.40 -11.19
CA ASN A 77 5.23 -9.49 -12.15
C ASN A 77 5.35 -10.88 -11.49
N HIS A 78 5.27 -10.96 -10.16
CA HIS A 78 5.46 -12.19 -9.38
C HIS A 78 6.80 -12.89 -9.71
N GLY A 79 7.88 -12.11 -9.66
CA GLY A 79 9.24 -12.59 -9.98
C GLY A 79 9.82 -13.56 -8.96
N GLU A 80 11.10 -13.87 -9.11
CA GLU A 80 11.83 -14.72 -8.16
C GLU A 80 11.78 -14.13 -6.74
N HIS A 81 11.72 -15.00 -5.74
CA HIS A 81 11.63 -14.63 -4.32
C HIS A 81 10.38 -13.86 -3.90
N PHE A 82 9.35 -13.76 -4.75
CA PHE A 82 8.05 -13.24 -4.37
C PHE A 82 7.26 -14.26 -3.52
N VAL A 83 6.71 -13.80 -2.40
CA VAL A 83 5.81 -14.59 -1.55
C VAL A 83 4.53 -13.80 -1.30
N LYS A 84 3.41 -14.29 -1.84
CA LYS A 84 2.07 -13.77 -1.54
C LYS A 84 1.64 -14.25 -0.15
N LEU A 85 1.24 -13.33 0.72
CA LEU A 85 0.80 -13.61 2.09
C LEU A 85 -0.71 -13.44 2.30
N SER A 86 -1.38 -12.71 1.42
CA SER A 86 -2.83 -12.51 1.44
C SER A 86 -3.41 -12.79 0.07
N GLU A 87 -4.49 -13.57 -0.01
CA GLU A 87 -5.17 -13.80 -1.30
C GLU A 87 -5.78 -12.54 -1.91
N LEU A 88 -6.02 -11.54 -1.07
CA LEU A 88 -6.56 -10.24 -1.46
C LEU A 88 -5.49 -9.26 -1.98
N MET A 89 -4.21 -9.65 -1.95
CA MET A 89 -3.11 -8.86 -2.50
C MET A 89 -3.39 -8.47 -3.95
N ARG A 90 -3.11 -7.21 -4.27
CA ARG A 90 -3.23 -6.62 -5.61
C ARG A 90 -1.85 -6.16 -6.09
N SER A 91 -1.76 -5.80 -7.37
CA SER A 91 -0.58 -5.13 -7.94
C SER A 91 -0.12 -3.98 -7.03
N ALA A 92 1.18 -3.87 -6.81
CA ALA A 92 1.75 -2.74 -6.08
C ALA A 92 1.53 -1.44 -6.88
N SER A 93 1.02 -0.41 -6.20
CA SER A 93 0.58 0.83 -6.83
C SER A 93 0.80 2.06 -5.94
N ALA A 94 0.63 3.24 -6.52
CA ALA A 94 0.76 4.49 -5.76
C ALA A 94 -0.14 4.49 -4.52
N GLY A 95 0.43 4.88 -3.38
CA GLY A 95 -0.23 4.85 -2.07
C GLY A 95 -0.01 3.56 -1.26
N ASP A 96 0.53 2.49 -1.85
CA ASP A 96 0.98 1.31 -1.10
C ASP A 96 2.28 1.61 -0.34
N LEU A 97 2.49 0.87 0.76
CA LEU A 97 3.67 0.98 1.61
C LEU A 97 4.62 -0.20 1.36
N ILE A 98 5.92 0.11 1.30
CA ILE A 98 7.02 -0.86 1.27
C ILE A 98 7.83 -0.67 2.55
N HIS A 99 8.01 -1.74 3.30
CA HIS A 99 8.92 -1.76 4.45
C HIS A 99 10.19 -2.50 4.07
N ASN A 100 11.34 -1.83 4.18
CA ASN A 100 12.64 -2.48 4.11
C ASN A 100 12.96 -3.02 5.49
N VAL A 101 12.84 -4.34 5.63
CA VAL A 101 12.88 -4.98 6.96
C VAL A 101 14.30 -5.02 7.53
N ASP A 102 15.33 -4.84 6.70
CA ASP A 102 16.72 -4.95 7.14
C ASP A 102 17.27 -3.63 7.71
N ASP A 103 16.73 -2.47 7.31
CA ASP A 103 17.11 -1.16 7.86
C ASP A 103 15.95 -0.39 8.50
N ASP A 104 14.80 -1.04 8.65
CA ASP A 104 13.57 -0.52 9.27
C ASP A 104 13.02 0.77 8.64
N LYS A 105 13.32 1.00 7.36
CA LYS A 105 12.81 2.16 6.62
C LYS A 105 11.51 1.84 5.90
N TRP A 106 10.62 2.82 5.89
CA TRP A 106 9.34 2.75 5.23
C TRP A 106 9.28 3.70 4.04
N TYR A 107 8.70 3.21 2.96
CA TYR A 107 8.55 3.95 1.71
C TYR A 107 7.11 3.87 1.25
N MET A 108 6.55 4.97 0.79
CA MET A 108 5.33 4.98 0.01
C MET A 108 5.68 4.98 -1.47
N ILE A 109 4.93 4.18 -2.25
CA ILE A 109 4.98 4.27 -3.71
C ILE A 109 4.29 5.58 -4.10
N ASP A 110 5.03 6.49 -4.71
CA ASP A 110 4.48 7.75 -5.22
C ASP A 110 4.06 7.58 -6.68
N MET A 111 3.33 8.56 -7.23
CA MET A 111 3.02 8.57 -8.67
C MET A 111 4.28 8.42 -9.55
N PHE A 112 5.42 8.92 -9.06
CA PHE A 112 6.72 8.75 -9.67
C PHE A 112 7.75 8.43 -8.60
N GLY A 113 8.24 7.19 -8.58
CA GLY A 113 9.26 6.72 -7.64
C GLY A 113 8.70 6.41 -6.25
N PHE A 114 9.50 6.70 -5.22
CA PHE A 114 9.20 6.35 -3.84
C PHE A 114 9.56 7.51 -2.90
N GLY A 115 8.72 7.75 -1.90
CA GLY A 115 9.00 8.69 -0.82
C GLY A 115 9.19 7.96 0.50
N GLU A 116 10.26 8.29 1.24
CA GLU A 116 10.45 7.79 2.61
C GLU A 116 9.38 8.42 3.53
N VAL A 117 8.77 7.61 4.41
CA VAL A 117 7.71 8.02 5.33
C VAL A 117 7.98 7.52 6.75
N GLU A 118 7.46 8.24 7.75
CA GLU A 118 7.50 7.82 9.16
C GLU A 118 6.20 7.13 9.54
N VAL A 119 6.31 5.96 10.18
CA VAL A 119 5.21 5.01 10.40
C VAL A 119 5.01 4.71 11.88
#